data_AF-A0A7K7TBG0-F1
#
_entry.id   AF-A0A7K7TBG0-F1
#
_cell.length_a   1.000
_cell.length_b   1.000
_cell.length_c   1.000
_cell.angle_alpha   90.00
_cell.angle_beta   90.00
_cell.angle_gamma   90.00
#
_symmetry.space_group_name_H-M   'P 1'
#
loop_
_entity.id
_entity.type
_entity.pdbx_description
1 polymer ?
#
loop_
_entity_poly.entity_id
_entity_poly.type
_entity_poly.pdbx_seq_one_letter_code
_entity_poly.pdbx_strand_id
1 'polypeptide(L)'
;FQVEIEKLDYHYFLPLFFDGLCETKFPYEFFARQGVYDLLEHGGNKILPVVPQLIIPIKNALNLRNRKVLVTTLKILQKLVSSAEMVGEALVPYYRQILPVLNIFKNMNVNLGDGIEYSQQKRENIGVLIQETLEAFERHGGENAYINIKYMVPTYWSC
;
A
#
# COMPACT_ATOMS: atom_id res chain seq x y z
N PHE A 1 13.62 1.59 17.26
CA PHE A 1 12.63 1.75 18.35
C PHE A 1 13.33 1.74 19.71
N GLN A 2 12.76 2.38 20.74
CA GLN A 2 13.27 2.30 22.13
C GLN A 2 12.92 0.96 22.82
N VAL A 3 11.96 0.22 22.26
CA VAL A 3 11.54 -1.13 22.66
C VAL A 3 11.74 -2.06 21.45
N GLU A 4 12.06 -3.33 21.69
CA GLU A 4 12.15 -4.36 20.65
C GLU A 4 10.84 -4.48 19.88
N ILE A 5 10.90 -4.52 18.55
CA ILE A 5 9.73 -4.51 17.67
C ILE A 5 8.85 -5.74 17.92
N GLU A 6 9.48 -6.87 18.20
CA GLU A 6 8.86 -8.16 18.46
C GLU A 6 8.04 -8.16 19.76
N LYS A 7 8.24 -7.19 20.67
CA LYS A 7 7.49 -7.05 21.92
C LYS A 7 6.34 -6.05 21.84
N LEU A 8 6.20 -5.33 20.73
CA LEU A 8 5.13 -4.34 20.56
C LEU A 8 3.76 -5.02 20.39
N ASP A 9 2.72 -4.32 20.83
CA ASP A 9 1.33 -4.68 20.54
C ASP A 9 0.92 -4.16 19.16
N TYR A 10 0.83 -5.07 18.19
CA TYR A 10 0.53 -4.73 16.81
C TYR A 10 -0.91 -4.26 16.62
N HIS A 11 -1.86 -4.64 17.50
CA HIS A 11 -3.24 -4.15 17.40
C HIS A 11 -3.30 -2.64 17.68
N TYR A 12 -2.40 -2.12 18.49
CA TYR A 12 -2.32 -0.69 18.78
C TYR A 12 -1.37 0.05 17.83
N PHE A 13 -0.12 -0.43 17.72
CA PHE A 13 0.92 0.34 17.04
C PHE A 13 0.80 0.31 15.53
N LEU A 14 0.47 -0.84 14.91
CA LEU A 14 0.46 -0.92 13.45
C LEU A 14 -0.63 -0.01 12.85
N PRO A 15 -1.89 0.00 13.32
CA PRO A 15 -2.89 0.94 12.84
C PRO A 15 -2.50 2.40 13.08
N LEU A 16 -1.92 2.72 14.25
CA LEU A 16 -1.46 4.07 14.57
C LEU A 16 -0.40 4.59 13.57
N PHE A 17 0.58 3.74 13.22
CA PHE A 17 1.58 4.08 12.22
C PHE A 17 0.99 4.19 10.82
N PHE A 18 0.00 3.35 10.48
CA PHE A 18 -0.72 3.42 9.21
C PHE A 18 -1.59 4.69 9.09
N ASP A 19 -2.17 5.20 10.17
CA ASP A 19 -2.87 6.50 10.16
C ASP A 19 -1.92 7.65 9.81
N GLY A 20 -0.67 7.55 10.29
CA GLY A 20 0.41 8.48 9.97
C GLY A 20 0.82 8.51 8.50
N LEU A 21 0.33 7.61 7.62
CA LEU A 21 0.59 7.68 6.18
C LEU A 21 0.03 8.93 5.52
N CYS A 22 -0.97 9.55 6.15
CA CYS A 22 -1.54 10.81 5.73
C CYS A 22 -0.61 12.01 6.00
N GLU A 23 0.40 11.86 6.83
CA GLU A 23 1.32 12.93 7.20
C GLU A 23 2.22 13.34 6.04
N THR A 24 2.43 14.66 5.93
CA THR A 24 3.26 15.30 4.90
C THR A 24 4.31 16.25 5.47
N LYS A 25 4.29 16.46 6.80
CA LYS A 25 5.19 17.38 7.48
C LYS A 25 6.35 16.63 8.12
N PHE A 26 7.55 17.14 7.94
CA PHE A 26 8.70 16.69 8.70
C PHE A 26 8.57 17.14 10.17
N PRO A 27 8.93 16.30 11.17
CA PRO A 27 9.48 14.94 11.04
C PRO A 27 8.45 13.80 11.02
N TYR A 28 7.16 14.12 11.16
CA TYR A 28 6.07 13.14 11.32
C TYR A 28 5.99 12.15 10.16
N GLU A 29 6.04 12.63 8.91
CA GLU A 29 5.96 11.76 7.73
C GLU A 29 7.11 10.74 7.67
N PHE A 30 8.29 11.11 8.18
CA PHE A 30 9.47 10.24 8.14
C PHE A 30 9.33 9.11 9.16
N PHE A 31 8.98 9.45 10.40
CA PHE A 31 8.80 8.46 11.46
C PHE A 31 7.60 7.55 11.21
N ALA A 32 6.50 8.08 10.69
CA ALA A 32 5.34 7.27 10.32
C ALA A 32 5.73 6.19 9.30
N ARG A 33 6.39 6.60 8.21
CA ARG A 33 6.81 5.68 7.14
C ARG A 33 7.81 4.63 7.62
N GLN A 34 8.88 5.07 8.29
CA GLN A 34 9.89 4.13 8.81
C GLN A 34 9.27 3.16 9.82
N GLY A 35 8.40 3.64 10.70
CA GLY A 35 7.72 2.79 11.67
C GLY A 35 6.85 1.72 11.01
N VAL A 36 6.09 2.07 9.95
CA VAL A 36 5.35 1.05 9.17
C VAL A 36 6.29 0.03 8.54
N TYR A 37 7.37 0.48 7.90
CA TYR A 37 8.32 -0.44 7.26
C TYR A 37 8.93 -1.43 8.25
N ASP A 38 9.44 -0.95 9.37
CA ASP A 38 10.06 -1.77 10.41
C ASP A 38 9.06 -2.77 11.02
N LEU A 39 7.82 -2.33 11.29
CA LEU A 39 6.78 -3.22 11.82
C LEU A 39 6.37 -4.29 10.81
N LEU A 40 6.30 -3.96 9.52
CA LEU A 40 6.01 -4.96 8.48
C LEU A 40 7.18 -5.92 8.23
N GLU A 41 8.42 -5.47 8.41
CA GLU A 41 9.62 -6.30 8.26
C GLU A 41 9.75 -7.33 9.39
N HIS A 42 9.47 -6.91 10.63
CA HIS A 42 9.75 -7.71 11.83
C HIS A 42 8.49 -8.24 12.53
N GLY A 43 7.29 -7.97 12.00
CA GLY A 43 6.03 -8.35 12.65
C GLY A 43 5.64 -9.81 12.50
N GLY A 44 6.05 -10.47 11.41
CA GLY A 44 5.74 -11.88 11.13
C GLY A 44 4.24 -12.19 11.30
N ASN A 45 3.93 -13.22 12.08
CA ASN A 45 2.55 -13.69 12.31
C ASN A 45 1.64 -12.69 13.07
N LYS A 46 2.18 -11.60 13.61
CA LYS A 46 1.39 -10.56 14.30
C LYS A 46 0.66 -9.61 13.35
N ILE A 47 1.04 -9.60 12.07
CA ILE A 47 0.47 -8.69 11.07
C ILE A 47 -0.93 -9.17 10.64
N LEU A 48 -1.08 -10.47 10.38
CA LEU A 48 -2.30 -11.08 9.86
C LEU A 48 -3.57 -10.72 10.67
N PRO A 49 -3.58 -10.82 12.02
CA PRO A 49 -4.76 -10.47 12.82
C PRO A 49 -5.18 -9.00 12.74
N VAL A 50 -4.26 -8.12 12.34
CA VAL A 50 -4.45 -6.66 12.36
C VAL A 50 -4.90 -6.11 11.00
N VAL A 51 -4.81 -6.89 9.92
CA VAL A 51 -5.21 -6.49 8.56
C VAL A 51 -6.55 -5.75 8.50
N PRO A 52 -7.65 -6.21 9.17
CA PRO A 52 -8.93 -5.50 9.14
C PRO A 52 -8.88 -4.05 9.66
N GLN A 53 -7.97 -3.77 10.60
CA GLN A 53 -7.82 -2.45 11.22
C GLN A 53 -7.05 -1.48 10.31
N LEU A 54 -6.27 -1.99 9.36
CA LEU A 54 -5.46 -1.17 8.44
C LEU A 54 -6.28 -0.60 7.29
N ILE A 55 -7.46 -1.15 7.01
CA ILE A 55 -8.27 -0.83 5.83
C ILE A 55 -8.70 0.64 5.79
N ILE A 56 -9.13 1.18 6.94
CA ILE A 56 -9.55 2.59 7.04
C ILE A 56 -8.36 3.55 6.88
N PRO A 57 -7.24 3.39 7.61
CA PRO A 57 -6.03 4.20 7.40
C PRO A 57 -5.54 4.20 5.94
N ILE A 58 -5.46 3.01 5.31
CA ILE A 58 -5.06 2.85 3.90
C ILE A 58 -6.00 3.67 2.99
N LYS A 59 -7.30 3.47 3.14
CA LYS A 59 -8.31 4.17 2.34
C LYS A 59 -8.20 5.68 2.51
N ASN A 60 -7.99 6.17 3.73
CA ASN A 60 -7.84 7.60 4.02
C ASN A 60 -6.61 8.17 3.31
N ALA A 61 -5.45 7.51 3.43
CA ALA A 61 -4.22 7.94 2.78
C ALA A 61 -4.35 8.00 1.25
N LEU A 62 -4.98 6.99 0.63
CA LEU A 62 -5.23 6.98 -0.81
C LEU A 62 -6.20 8.09 -1.25
N ASN A 63 -7.20 8.42 -0.42
CA ASN A 63 -8.20 9.44 -0.73
C ASN A 63 -7.68 10.88 -0.64
N LEU A 64 -6.52 11.13 -0.03
CA LEU A 64 -5.92 12.47 0.01
C LEU A 64 -5.55 13.02 -1.37
N ARG A 65 -5.43 12.15 -2.38
CA ARG A 65 -5.01 12.51 -3.75
C ARG A 65 -3.67 13.26 -3.81
N ASN A 66 -2.85 13.13 -2.76
CA ASN A 66 -1.51 13.69 -2.72
C ASN A 66 -0.53 12.70 -3.35
N ARG A 67 0.21 13.13 -4.38
CA ARG A 67 1.13 12.25 -5.12
C ARG A 67 2.15 11.54 -4.23
N LYS A 68 2.76 12.25 -3.28
CA LYS A 68 3.78 11.66 -2.38
C LYS A 68 3.15 10.59 -1.49
N VAL A 69 2.00 10.91 -0.88
CA VAL A 69 1.25 9.96 -0.04
C VAL A 69 0.81 8.74 -0.83
N LEU A 70 0.30 8.92 -2.05
CA LEU A 70 -0.10 7.82 -2.94
C LEU A 70 1.07 6.87 -3.23
N VAL A 71 2.21 7.40 -3.67
CA VAL A 71 3.40 6.60 -3.99
C VAL A 71 3.88 5.83 -2.76
N THR A 72 3.94 6.47 -1.60
CA THR A 72 4.33 5.80 -0.35
C THR A 72 3.32 4.72 0.03
N THR A 73 2.02 5.01 -0.02
CA THR A 73 0.97 4.07 0.38
C THR A 73 0.97 2.84 -0.51
N LEU A 74 1.15 3.00 -1.82
CA LEU A 74 1.28 1.88 -2.77
C LEU A 74 2.48 0.98 -2.44
N LYS A 75 3.65 1.57 -2.16
CA LYS A 75 4.84 0.79 -1.76
C LYS A 75 4.63 0.04 -0.45
N ILE A 76 3.92 0.65 0.50
CA ILE A 76 3.57 0.00 1.76
C ILE A 76 2.57 -1.14 1.55
N LEU A 77 1.60 -0.98 0.65
CA LEU A 77 0.68 -2.05 0.28
C LEU A 77 1.42 -3.25 -0.33
N GLN A 78 2.39 -3.01 -1.22
CA GLN A 78 3.25 -4.06 -1.78
C GLN A 78 4.05 -4.79 -0.69
N LYS A 79 4.57 -4.05 0.30
CA LYS A 79 5.28 -4.63 1.45
C LYS A 79 4.33 -5.40 2.37
N LEU A 80 3.13 -4.90 2.61
CA LEU A 80 2.12 -5.53 3.47
C LEU A 80 1.77 -6.92 2.95
N VAL A 81 1.40 -7.05 1.67
CA VAL A 81 0.97 -8.34 1.12
C VAL A 81 2.08 -9.38 1.03
N SER A 82 3.35 -8.95 1.08
CA SER A 82 4.53 -9.82 1.10
C SER A 82 5.17 -9.97 2.50
N SER A 83 4.58 -9.36 3.54
CA SER A 83 5.16 -9.32 4.89
C SER A 83 5.02 -10.61 5.69
N ALA A 84 3.92 -11.36 5.48
CA ALA A 84 3.68 -12.63 6.15
C ALA A 84 2.70 -13.50 5.36
N GLU A 85 2.70 -14.80 5.66
CA GLU A 85 1.78 -15.77 5.07
C GLU A 85 0.32 -15.36 5.30
N MET A 86 -0.54 -15.62 4.32
CA MET A 86 -1.98 -15.31 4.30
C MET A 86 -2.37 -13.83 4.39
N VAL A 87 -1.43 -12.88 4.54
CA VAL A 87 -1.78 -11.44 4.60
C VAL A 87 -2.41 -10.96 3.30
N GLY A 88 -1.89 -11.41 2.15
CA GLY A 88 -2.47 -11.09 0.84
C GLY A 88 -3.90 -11.63 0.68
N GLU A 89 -4.13 -12.89 1.06
CA GLU A 89 -5.46 -13.51 1.05
C GLU A 89 -6.44 -12.80 1.99
N ALA A 90 -6.00 -12.44 3.19
CA ALA A 90 -6.79 -11.69 4.15
C ALA A 90 -7.17 -10.28 3.65
N LEU A 91 -6.44 -9.73 2.68
CA LEU A 91 -6.74 -8.42 2.09
C LEU A 91 -7.85 -8.49 1.01
N VAL A 92 -8.07 -9.66 0.38
CA VAL A 92 -9.02 -9.83 -0.73
C VAL A 92 -10.45 -9.34 -0.42
N PRO A 93 -11.05 -9.64 0.75
CA PRO A 93 -12.38 -9.14 1.10
C PRO A 93 -12.50 -7.61 1.11
N TYR A 94 -11.37 -6.90 1.24
CA TYR A 94 -11.30 -5.45 1.36
C TYR A 94 -10.96 -4.73 0.06
N TYR A 95 -10.71 -5.44 -1.04
CA TYR A 95 -10.43 -4.84 -2.36
C TYR A 95 -11.50 -3.84 -2.79
N ARG A 96 -12.77 -4.07 -2.44
CA ARG A 96 -13.88 -3.15 -2.74
C ARG A 96 -13.73 -1.77 -2.10
N GLN A 97 -12.98 -1.66 -1.00
CA GLN A 97 -12.77 -0.40 -0.29
C GLN A 97 -11.52 0.33 -0.76
N ILE A 98 -10.50 -0.40 -1.23
CA ILE A 98 -9.17 0.12 -1.54
C ILE A 98 -9.00 0.39 -3.04
N LEU A 99 -9.38 -0.56 -3.89
CA LEU A 99 -9.09 -0.52 -5.33
C LEU A 99 -9.80 0.58 -6.13
N PRO A 100 -11.05 1.00 -5.81
CA PRO A 100 -11.72 2.05 -6.59
C PRO A 100 -10.92 3.35 -6.66
N VAL A 101 -10.18 3.68 -5.60
CA VAL A 101 -9.35 4.89 -5.53
C VAL A 101 -8.18 4.81 -6.51
N LEU A 102 -7.57 3.62 -6.67
CA LEU A 102 -6.47 3.40 -7.60
C LEU A 102 -6.91 3.54 -9.06
N ASN A 103 -8.15 3.15 -9.37
CA ASN A 103 -8.67 3.25 -10.74
C ASN A 103 -8.76 4.71 -11.24
N ILE A 104 -8.99 5.67 -10.34
CA ILE A 104 -8.96 7.11 -10.67
C ILE A 104 -7.56 7.53 -11.14
N PHE A 105 -6.52 6.95 -10.54
CA PHE A 105 -5.13 7.36 -10.74
C PHE A 105 -4.40 6.55 -11.80
N LYS A 106 -4.98 5.43 -12.25
CA LYS A 106 -4.38 4.55 -13.27
C LYS A 106 -4.09 5.28 -14.59
N ASN A 107 -4.88 6.30 -14.94
CA ASN A 107 -4.69 7.12 -16.14
C ASN A 107 -3.99 8.46 -15.87
N MET A 108 -3.54 8.73 -14.63
CA MET A 108 -2.66 9.88 -14.36
C MET A 108 -1.24 9.57 -14.85
N ASN A 109 -1.10 9.38 -16.16
CA ASN A 109 0.18 9.61 -16.81
C ASN A 109 0.42 11.11 -16.75
N VAL A 110 1.45 11.49 -16.01
CA VAL A 110 1.85 12.89 -15.94
C VAL A 110 2.24 13.28 -17.36
N ASN A 111 1.44 14.10 -18.02
CA ASN A 111 1.86 14.86 -19.18
C ASN A 111 2.92 15.86 -18.69
N LEU A 112 4.15 15.37 -18.50
CA LEU A 112 5.32 16.22 -18.30
C LEU A 112 5.69 16.76 -19.66
N GLY A 113 5.22 17.97 -19.96
CA GLY A 113 5.74 18.74 -21.09
C GLY A 113 7.25 18.93 -20.94
N ASP A 114 7.98 18.66 -22.02
CA ASP A 114 9.34 19.12 -22.36
C ASP A 114 10.41 19.11 -21.25
N GLY A 115 10.50 18.02 -20.47
CA GLY A 115 11.60 17.81 -19.52
C GLY A 115 12.22 16.43 -19.66
N ILE A 116 13.48 16.38 -20.07
CA ILE A 116 14.28 15.16 -20.30
C ILE A 116 14.19 14.20 -19.09
N GLU A 117 13.67 13.00 -19.32
CA GLU A 117 13.46 11.95 -18.31
C GLU A 117 14.80 11.34 -17.85
N TYR A 118 15.08 11.40 -16.54
CA TYR A 118 16.10 10.57 -15.90
C TYR A 118 15.47 9.28 -15.34
N SER A 119 16.21 8.18 -15.45
CA SER A 119 15.84 6.80 -15.07
C SER A 119 15.31 6.63 -13.63
N GLN A 120 15.53 7.59 -12.72
CA GLN A 120 14.99 7.55 -11.36
C GLN A 120 13.49 7.87 -11.27
N GLN A 121 12.91 8.62 -12.22
CA GLN A 121 11.46 8.95 -12.23
C GLN A 121 10.57 7.81 -12.75
N LYS A 122 11.14 6.78 -13.38
CA LYS A 122 10.38 5.57 -13.79
C LYS A 122 9.73 4.85 -12.60
N ARG A 123 10.36 4.90 -11.41
CA ARG A 123 9.82 4.35 -10.15
C ARG A 123 8.77 5.26 -9.48
N GLU A 124 8.49 6.44 -10.04
CA GLU A 124 7.48 7.38 -9.56
C GLU A 124 6.34 7.61 -10.57
N ASN A 125 6.31 6.85 -11.67
CA ASN A 125 5.13 6.77 -12.50
C ASN A 125 4.05 5.99 -11.71
N ILE A 126 3.00 6.72 -11.32
CA ILE A 126 1.91 6.19 -10.49
C ILE A 126 1.19 5.05 -11.23
N GLY A 127 1.03 5.12 -12.54
CA GLY A 127 0.41 4.07 -13.34
C GLY A 127 1.19 2.76 -13.28
N VAL A 128 2.52 2.83 -13.42
CA VAL A 128 3.41 1.66 -13.27
C VAL A 128 3.32 1.10 -11.85
N LEU A 129 3.40 1.96 -10.84
CA LEU A 129 3.36 1.52 -9.44
C LEU A 129 1.99 0.90 -9.07
N ILE A 130 0.89 1.42 -9.62
CA ILE A 130 -0.44 0.82 -9.46
C ILE A 130 -0.45 -0.58 -10.10
N GLN A 131 0.06 -0.72 -11.32
CA GLN A 131 0.13 -2.02 -12.00
C GLN A 131 0.94 -3.03 -11.19
N GLU A 132 2.15 -2.67 -10.73
CA GLU A 132 2.98 -3.51 -9.86
C GLU A 132 2.27 -3.89 -8.54
N THR A 133 1.48 -2.96 -7.98
CA THR A 133 0.72 -3.21 -6.75
C THR A 133 -0.43 -4.20 -6.99
N LEU A 134 -1.15 -4.08 -8.11
CA LEU A 134 -2.21 -5.02 -8.49
C LEU A 134 -1.66 -6.42 -8.77
N GLU A 135 -0.50 -6.52 -9.42
CA GLU A 135 0.21 -7.79 -9.62
C GLU A 135 0.68 -8.41 -8.29
N ALA A 136 1.17 -7.58 -7.35
CA ALA A 136 1.51 -8.05 -6.02
C ALA A 136 0.27 -8.57 -5.26
N PHE A 137 -0.88 -7.92 -5.43
CA PHE A 137 -2.15 -8.36 -4.84
C PHE A 137 -2.63 -9.69 -5.44
N GLU A 138 -2.55 -9.84 -6.76
CA GLU A 138 -2.87 -11.10 -7.42
C GLU A 138 -1.95 -12.24 -6.97
N ARG A 139 -0.64 -11.99 -6.94
CA ARG A 139 0.38 -13.00 -6.59
C ARG A 139 0.23 -13.53 -5.16
N HIS A 140 -0.17 -12.68 -4.20
CA HIS A 140 -0.26 -13.06 -2.78
C HIS A 140 -1.69 -13.28 -2.29
N GLY A 141 -2.71 -12.97 -3.10
CA GLY A 141 -4.12 -13.01 -2.70
C GLY A 141 -4.82 -14.36 -2.91
N GLY A 142 -4.11 -15.37 -3.40
CA GLY A 142 -4.66 -16.71 -3.67
C GLY A 142 -5.62 -16.75 -4.87
N GLU A 143 -6.35 -17.86 -5.00
CA GLU A 143 -7.15 -18.18 -6.20
C GLU A 143 -8.22 -17.13 -6.54
N ASN A 144 -8.78 -16.47 -5.52
CA ASN A 144 -9.87 -15.50 -5.68
C ASN A 144 -9.37 -14.06 -5.89
N ALA A 145 -8.06 -13.80 -5.88
CA ALA A 145 -7.54 -12.44 -5.99
C ALA A 145 -7.87 -11.82 -7.36
N TYR A 146 -7.56 -12.53 -8.44
CA TYR A 146 -7.72 -12.02 -9.81
C TYR A 146 -9.17 -11.60 -10.10
N ILE A 147 -10.16 -12.45 -9.78
CA ILE A 147 -11.57 -12.15 -10.03
C ILE A 147 -12.05 -10.91 -9.26
N ASN A 148 -11.59 -10.74 -8.02
CA ASN A 148 -11.94 -9.57 -7.20
C ASN A 148 -11.24 -8.29 -7.70
N ILE A 149 -9.98 -8.39 -8.14
CA ILE A 149 -9.26 -7.27 -8.76
C ILE A 149 -9.97 -6.87 -10.06
N LYS A 150 -10.28 -7.83 -10.94
CA LYS A 150 -10.92 -7.58 -12.24
C LYS A 150 -12.29 -6.94 -12.10
N TYR A 151 -13.06 -7.34 -11.09
CA TYR A 151 -14.36 -6.74 -10.80
C TYR A 151 -14.25 -5.27 -10.38
N MET A 152 -13.17 -4.89 -9.68
CA MET A 152 -12.94 -3.51 -9.21
C MET A 152 -12.18 -2.64 -10.20
N VAL A 153 -11.29 -3.23 -10.98
CA VAL A 153 -10.46 -2.57 -12.01
C VAL A 153 -10.62 -3.33 -13.33
N PRO A 154 -11.70 -3.07 -14.10
CA PRO A 154 -11.99 -3.82 -15.33
C PRO A 154 -10.88 -3.77 -16.38
N THR A 155 -10.06 -2.72 -16.35
CA THR A 155 -8.91 -2.52 -17.27
C THR A 155 -7.63 -3.23 -16.83
N TYR A 156 -7.64 -3.96 -15.72
CA TYR A 156 -6.49 -4.74 -15.27
C TYR A 156 -6.38 -6.05 -16.08
N TRP A 157 -5.15 -6.42 -16.43
CA TRP A 157 -4.82 -7.67 -17.12
C TRP A 157 -3.56 -8.22 -16.46
N SER A 158 -3.57 -9.52 -16.18
CA SER A 158 -2.41 -10.23 -15.63
C SER A 158 -1.38 -10.43 -16.76
N CYS A 159 -0.10 -10.23 -16.46
CA CYS A 159 1.03 -10.40 -17.38
C CYS A 159 1.77 -11.71 -17.08
#